data_AF-A0A7V9ZNE8-F1
#
_entry.id   AF-A0A7V9ZNE8-F1
#
_cell.length_a   1.000
_cell.length_b   1.000
_cell.length_c   1.000
_cell.angle_alpha   90.00
_cell.angle_beta   90.00
_cell.angle_gamma   90.00
#
_symmetry.space_group_name_H-M   'P 1'
#
loop_
_entity.id
_entity.type
_entity.pdbx_description
1 polymer ?
#
loop_
_entity_poly.entity_id
_entity_poly.type
_entity_poly.pdbx_seq_one_letter_code
_entity_poly.pdbx_strand_id
1 'polypeptide(L)'
;MPDHKQHNVGDPLNSIYWRDEILQVMYWMTGEGLGQEFALADLQKFLQTEEAVLAGNLELMVAGGLLEKIGAKYTLTPLGHKEGGRRFADEFEEMLKPGHFECDEPDCDCHNSESIEGICKHLSPQM
;
A
#
# COMPACT_ATOMS: atom_id res chain seq x y z
N MET A 1 2.04 16.96 16.53
CA MET A 1 2.08 17.53 15.17
C MET A 1 2.94 16.60 14.34
N PRO A 2 2.45 15.95 13.27
CA PRO A 2 3.28 15.08 12.47
C PRO A 2 4.28 15.92 11.65
N ASP A 3 5.51 15.44 11.59
CA ASP A 3 6.66 16.05 10.93
C ASP A 3 6.45 16.10 9.41
N HIS A 4 6.31 17.30 8.84
CA HIS A 4 6.45 17.51 7.40
C HIS A 4 7.94 17.35 7.04
N LYS A 5 8.38 16.11 6.80
CA LYS A 5 9.73 15.85 6.29
C LYS A 5 9.85 16.45 4.89
N GLN A 6 10.56 17.58 4.81
CA GLN A 6 10.94 18.19 3.53
C GLN A 6 11.88 17.22 2.81
N HIS A 7 11.46 16.80 1.64
CA HIS A 7 12.05 15.71 0.89
C HIS A 7 12.71 16.31 -0.37
N ASN A 8 14.03 16.52 -0.32
CA ASN A 8 14.81 17.14 -1.40
C ASN A 8 14.89 16.27 -2.65
N VAL A 9 14.79 16.90 -3.83
CA VAL A 9 15.02 16.28 -5.14
C VAL A 9 16.45 15.74 -5.21
N GLY A 10 16.61 14.42 -5.37
CA GLY A 10 17.90 13.75 -5.56
C GLY A 10 18.40 12.88 -4.40
N ASP A 11 17.67 12.81 -3.28
CA ASP A 11 17.96 11.85 -2.21
C ASP A 11 17.44 10.43 -2.61
N PRO A 12 18.30 9.40 -2.67
CA PRO A 12 17.89 8.03 -3.00
C PRO A 12 16.78 7.47 -2.07
N LEU A 13 16.81 7.81 -0.78
CA LEU A 13 15.78 7.36 0.16
C LEU A 13 14.43 8.02 -0.12
N ASN A 14 14.47 9.27 -0.54
CA ASN A 14 13.29 10.02 -0.96
C ASN A 14 12.65 9.42 -2.23
N SER A 15 13.47 8.93 -3.17
CA SER A 15 12.96 8.29 -4.40
C SER A 15 12.24 6.97 -4.14
N ILE A 16 12.71 6.17 -3.17
CA ILE A 16 12.05 4.92 -2.78
C ILE A 16 10.72 5.25 -2.10
N TYR A 17 10.71 6.20 -1.15
CA TYR A 17 9.50 6.63 -0.49
C TYR A 17 8.41 7.05 -1.48
N TRP A 18 8.71 7.99 -2.39
CA TRP A 18 7.71 8.47 -3.35
C TRP A 18 7.25 7.41 -4.33
N ARG A 19 8.14 6.53 -4.79
CA ARG A 19 7.74 5.41 -5.63
C ARG A 19 6.68 4.55 -4.92
N ASP A 20 6.90 4.28 -3.65
CA ASP A 20 6.08 3.39 -2.86
C ASP A 20 4.69 4.02 -2.64
N GLU A 21 4.64 5.30 -2.24
CA GLU A 21 3.40 6.09 -2.09
C GLU A 21 2.62 6.22 -3.40
N ILE A 22 3.29 6.54 -4.52
CA ILE A 22 2.65 6.69 -5.83
C ILE A 22 2.02 5.36 -6.27
N LEU A 23 2.76 4.24 -6.11
CA LEU A 23 2.25 2.92 -6.48
C LEU A 23 1.01 2.53 -5.66
N GLN A 24 1.05 2.75 -4.34
CA GLN A 24 -0.08 2.46 -3.47
C GLN A 24 -1.31 3.30 -3.82
N VAL A 25 -1.16 4.61 -4.01
CA VAL A 25 -2.27 5.51 -4.38
C VAL A 25 -2.86 5.11 -5.73
N MET A 26 -2.03 4.90 -6.76
CA MET A 26 -2.53 4.51 -8.08
C MET A 26 -3.21 3.12 -8.05
N TYR A 27 -2.67 2.18 -7.28
CA TYR A 27 -3.27 0.85 -7.10
C TYR A 27 -4.64 0.95 -6.43
N TRP A 28 -4.72 1.71 -5.35
CA TRP A 28 -5.97 1.93 -4.61
C TRP A 28 -7.02 2.63 -5.50
N MET A 29 -6.67 3.74 -6.16
CA MET A 29 -7.59 4.45 -7.06
C MET A 29 -8.13 3.55 -8.18
N THR A 30 -7.28 2.66 -8.71
CA THR A 30 -7.64 1.67 -9.72
C THR A 30 -8.64 0.66 -9.16
N GLY A 31 -8.39 0.12 -7.96
CA GLY A 31 -9.26 -0.84 -7.29
C GLY A 31 -10.64 -0.28 -6.91
N GLU A 32 -10.70 1.00 -6.54
CA GLU A 32 -11.94 1.73 -6.22
C GLU A 32 -12.71 2.19 -7.46
N GLY A 33 -12.19 1.96 -8.67
CA GLY A 33 -12.85 2.37 -9.92
C GLY A 33 -12.79 3.88 -10.21
N LEU A 34 -11.84 4.61 -9.62
CA LEU A 34 -11.64 6.05 -9.83
C LEU A 34 -10.93 6.38 -11.16
N GLY A 35 -10.48 5.37 -11.89
CA GLY A 35 -9.84 5.50 -13.19
C GLY A 35 -8.74 4.47 -13.40
N GLN A 36 -8.08 4.54 -14.55
CA GLN A 36 -6.91 3.73 -14.92
C GLN A 36 -5.77 4.59 -15.49
N GLU A 37 -6.06 5.87 -15.76
CA GLU A 37 -5.13 6.84 -16.32
C GLU A 37 -5.23 8.12 -15.49
N PHE A 38 -4.13 8.53 -14.86
CA PHE A 38 -4.14 9.63 -13.91
C PHE A 38 -3.24 10.76 -14.41
N ALA A 39 -3.76 11.99 -14.38
CA ALA A 39 -2.92 13.16 -14.56
C ALA A 39 -2.17 13.47 -13.27
N LEU A 40 -1.10 14.27 -13.36
CA LEU A 40 -0.35 14.71 -12.20
C LEU A 40 -1.26 15.36 -11.14
N ALA A 41 -2.20 16.20 -11.58
CA ALA A 41 -3.16 16.88 -10.71
C ALA A 41 -4.14 15.92 -10.01
N ASP A 42 -4.37 14.72 -10.53
CA ASP A 42 -5.20 13.72 -9.86
C ASP A 42 -4.45 13.10 -8.68
N LEU A 43 -3.17 12.80 -8.88
CA LEU A 43 -2.32 12.20 -7.86
C LEU A 43 -1.98 13.20 -6.73
N GLN A 44 -1.79 14.48 -7.04
CA GLN A 44 -1.54 15.52 -6.04
C GLN A 44 -2.66 15.71 -5.01
N LYS A 45 -3.90 15.32 -5.35
CA LYS A 45 -5.03 15.40 -4.41
C LYS A 45 -4.84 14.48 -3.20
N PHE A 46 -4.05 13.41 -3.38
CA PHE A 46 -3.79 12.39 -2.37
C PHE A 46 -2.35 12.48 -1.85
N LEU A 47 -1.41 12.81 -2.74
CA LEU A 47 0.01 12.94 -2.42
C LEU A 47 0.32 14.40 -2.07
N GLN A 48 0.51 14.69 -0.78
CA GLN A 48 0.84 16.02 -0.26
C GLN A 48 2.30 16.40 -0.56
N THR A 49 2.61 16.64 -1.83
CA THR A 49 3.97 16.92 -2.31
C THR A 49 4.02 17.99 -3.39
N GLU A 50 5.21 18.51 -3.63
CA GLU A 50 5.46 19.49 -4.68
C GLU A 50 5.31 18.85 -6.07
N GLU A 51 4.74 19.60 -7.00
CA GLU A 51 4.56 19.17 -8.40
C GLU A 51 5.87 18.68 -9.04
N ALA A 52 6.97 19.39 -8.82
CA ALA A 52 8.27 19.04 -9.39
C ALA A 52 8.79 17.69 -8.85
N VAL A 53 8.56 17.40 -7.56
CA VAL A 53 8.95 16.14 -6.93
C VAL A 53 8.12 15.00 -7.50
N LEU A 54 6.80 15.18 -7.58
CA LEU A 54 5.90 14.16 -8.13
C LEU A 54 6.20 13.89 -9.61
N ALA A 55 6.35 14.94 -10.42
CA ALA A 55 6.68 14.83 -11.84
C ALA A 55 8.01 14.06 -12.04
N GLY A 56 9.05 14.43 -11.30
CA GLY A 56 10.35 13.76 -11.37
C GLY A 56 10.26 12.27 -11.04
N ASN A 57 9.54 11.90 -9.98
CA ASN A 57 9.36 10.50 -9.62
C ASN A 57 8.52 9.72 -10.64
N LEU A 58 7.47 10.32 -11.20
CA LEU A 58 6.67 9.69 -12.26
C LEU A 58 7.52 9.37 -13.50
N GLU A 59 8.39 10.29 -13.93
CA GLU A 59 9.31 10.02 -15.05
C GLU A 59 10.32 8.91 -14.73
N LEU A 60 10.86 8.88 -13.51
CA LEU A 60 11.74 7.79 -13.06
C LEU A 60 11.01 6.44 -13.04
N MET A 61 9.75 6.41 -12.64
CA MET A 61 8.94 5.19 -12.61
C MET A 61 8.54 4.72 -14.02
N VAL A 62 8.33 5.63 -14.96
CA VAL A 62 8.17 5.30 -16.38
C VAL A 62 9.46 4.70 -16.93
N ALA A 63 10.61 5.32 -16.67
CA ALA A 63 11.91 4.78 -17.07
C ALA A 63 12.20 3.40 -16.42
N GLY A 64 11.70 3.17 -15.21
CA GLY A 64 11.78 1.90 -14.49
C GLY A 64 10.75 0.85 -14.90
N GLY A 65 9.86 1.14 -15.86
CA GLY A 65 8.85 0.20 -16.36
C GLY A 65 7.72 -0.12 -15.37
N LEU A 66 7.55 0.69 -14.32
CA LEU A 66 6.43 0.56 -13.39
C LEU A 66 5.19 1.26 -13.91
N LEU A 67 5.38 2.37 -14.62
CA LEU A 67 4.31 3.15 -15.24
C LEU A 67 4.49 3.22 -16.75
N GLU A 68 3.38 3.42 -17.45
CA GLU A 68 3.36 3.87 -18.84
C GLU A 68 2.79 5.28 -18.91
N LYS A 69 3.39 6.12 -19.77
CA LYS A 69 2.91 7.48 -20.02
C LYS A 69 2.13 7.53 -21.33
N ILE A 70 0.85 7.91 -21.23
CA ILE A 70 -0.07 8.06 -22.36
C ILE A 70 -0.43 9.54 -22.48
N GLY A 71 0.27 10.25 -23.35
CA GLY A 71 0.16 11.71 -23.47
C GLY A 71 0.58 12.41 -22.17
N ALA A 72 -0.36 13.06 -21.48
CA ALA A 72 -0.14 13.77 -20.21
C ALA A 72 -0.54 12.94 -18.96
N LYS A 73 -0.94 11.69 -19.14
CA LYS A 73 -1.40 10.81 -18.06
C LYS A 73 -0.48 9.60 -17.88
N TYR A 74 -0.59 8.98 -16.71
CA TYR A 74 0.17 7.81 -16.31
C TYR A 74 -0.77 6.65 -16.00
N THR A 75 -0.37 5.44 -16.37
CA THR A 75 -1.09 4.20 -16.05
C THR A 75 -0.13 3.18 -15.44
N LEU A 76 -0.66 2.31 -14.58
CA LEU A 76 0.12 1.21 -14.02
C LEU A 76 0.37 0.15 -15.09
N THR A 77 1.62 -0.24 -15.25
CA THR A 77 1.94 -1.48 -15.99
C THR A 77 1.51 -2.70 -15.17
N PRO A 78 1.49 -3.91 -15.74
CA PRO A 78 1.28 -5.13 -14.96
C PRO A 78 2.28 -5.29 -13.80
N LEU A 79 3.54 -4.86 -13.99
CA LEU A 79 4.55 -4.87 -12.94
C LEU A 79 4.23 -3.84 -11.85
N GLY A 80 3.90 -2.60 -12.23
CA GLY A 80 3.50 -1.56 -11.31
C GLY A 80 2.27 -1.93 -10.51
N HIS A 81 1.27 -2.54 -11.13
CA HIS A 81 0.05 -2.98 -10.45
C HIS A 81 0.33 -4.08 -9.42
N LYS A 82 1.11 -5.09 -9.78
CA LYS A 82 1.55 -6.14 -8.85
C LYS A 82 2.29 -5.55 -7.65
N GLU A 83 3.21 -4.63 -7.92
CA GLU A 83 4.07 -4.08 -6.89
C GLU A 83 3.35 -3.06 -5.99
N GLY A 84 2.40 -2.28 -6.53
CA GLY A 84 1.51 -1.44 -5.75
C GLY A 84 0.59 -2.24 -4.85
N GLY A 85 0.02 -3.35 -5.34
CA GLY A 85 -0.79 -4.25 -4.55
C GLY A 85 -0.01 -4.90 -3.40
N ARG A 86 1.24 -5.31 -3.64
CA ARG A 86 2.13 -5.84 -2.58
C ARG A 86 2.35 -4.81 -1.47
N ARG A 87 2.71 -3.57 -1.83
CA ARG A 87 2.93 -2.49 -0.86
C ARG A 87 1.69 -2.08 -0.09
N PHE A 88 0.55 -2.05 -0.77
CA PHE A 88 -0.72 -1.78 -0.14
C PHE A 88 -1.04 -2.89 0.87
N ALA A 89 -0.90 -4.15 0.47
CA ALA A 89 -1.11 -5.29 1.37
C ALA A 89 -0.16 -5.25 2.59
N ASP A 90 1.13 -4.96 2.38
CA ASP A 90 2.12 -4.88 3.47
C ASP A 90 1.74 -3.78 4.49
N GLU A 91 1.24 -2.63 4.04
CA GLU A 91 0.85 -1.53 4.94
C GLU A 91 -0.40 -1.85 5.76
N PHE A 92 -1.36 -2.57 5.19
CA PHE A 92 -2.59 -2.97 5.86
C PHE A 92 -2.51 -4.36 6.51
N GLU A 93 -1.38 -5.07 6.39
CA GLU A 93 -1.22 -6.44 6.89
C GLU A 93 -1.53 -6.55 8.39
N GLU A 94 -1.09 -5.58 9.18
CA GLU A 94 -1.35 -5.54 10.62
C GLU A 94 -2.82 -5.26 10.96
N MET A 95 -3.55 -4.53 10.10
CA MET A 95 -4.96 -4.21 10.28
C MET A 95 -5.89 -5.34 9.82
N LEU A 96 -5.42 -6.16 8.88
CA LEU A 96 -6.16 -7.29 8.32
C LEU A 96 -5.94 -8.60 9.10
N LYS A 97 -4.95 -8.64 9.99
CA LYS A 97 -4.81 -9.75 10.94
C LYS A 97 -5.97 -9.70 11.93
N PRO A 98 -6.62 -10.85 12.22
CA PRO A 98 -7.52 -10.93 13.36
C PRO A 98 -6.78 -10.37 14.58
N GLY A 99 -7.44 -9.49 15.34
CA GLY A 99 -6.87 -9.05 16.61
C GLY A 99 -6.51 -10.30 17.42
N HIS A 100 -5.39 -10.30 18.14
CA HIS A 100 -4.92 -11.49 18.90
C HIS A 100 -5.96 -12.05 19.92
N PHE A 101 -7.10 -11.38 20.08
CA PHE A 101 -8.22 -11.76 20.93
C PHE A 101 -9.56 -11.95 20.19
N GLU A 102 -9.60 -11.77 18.86
CA GLU A 102 -10.78 -12.05 18.04
C GLU A 102 -10.63 -13.47 17.47
N CYS A 103 -11.15 -14.45 18.22
CA CYS A 103 -11.33 -15.79 17.70
C CYS A 103 -12.71 -15.87 17.06
N ASP A 104 -12.78 -15.96 15.73
CA ASP A 104 -14.06 -16.09 15.02
C ASP A 104 -14.54 -17.56 14.91
N GLU A 105 -13.84 -18.50 15.54
CA GLU A 105 -14.17 -19.92 15.52
C GLU A 105 -15.28 -20.20 16.57
N PRO A 106 -16.51 -20.56 16.16
CA PRO A 106 -17.62 -20.73 17.10
C PRO A 106 -17.39 -21.85 18.11
N ASP A 107 -16.55 -22.83 17.75
CA ASP A 107 -16.22 -24.03 18.52
C ASP A 107 -14.83 -23.94 19.20
N CYS A 108 -14.28 -22.72 19.33
CA CYS A 108 -13.07 -22.49 20.12
C CYS A 108 -13.39 -22.50 21.62
N ASP A 109 -12.56 -23.21 22.40
CA ASP A 109 -12.68 -23.28 23.86
C ASP A 109 -12.55 -21.91 24.55
N CYS A 110 -12.00 -20.91 23.86
CA CYS A 110 -11.97 -19.51 24.26
C CYS A 110 -13.37 -18.85 24.42
N HIS A 111 -14.42 -19.46 23.85
CA HIS A 111 -15.81 -19.03 24.00
C HIS A 111 -16.59 -19.79 25.08
N ASN A 112 -16.00 -20.80 25.71
CA ASN A 112 -16.64 -21.56 26.78
C ASN A 112 -16.16 -21.07 28.15
N SER A 113 -17.07 -20.46 28.93
CA SER A 113 -16.74 -19.88 30.24
C SER A 113 -16.45 -20.89 31.34
N GLU A 114 -16.60 -22.20 31.08
CA GLU A 114 -16.37 -23.25 32.07
C GLU A 114 -14.93 -23.81 32.07
N SER A 115 -14.13 -23.58 31.03
CA SER A 115 -12.72 -24.00 30.99
C SER A 115 -11.89 -23.24 29.96
N ILE A 116 -11.24 -22.14 30.36
CA ILE A 116 -10.18 -21.52 29.55
C ILE A 116 -8.88 -22.28 29.83
N GLU A 117 -8.64 -23.39 29.14
CA GLU A 117 -7.33 -24.05 29.14
C GLU A 117 -6.35 -23.39 28.14
N GLY A 118 -6.87 -22.56 27.22
CA GLY A 118 -6.05 -21.78 26.28
C GLY A 118 -5.49 -22.60 25.10
N ILE A 119 -6.02 -23.79 24.83
CA ILE A 119 -5.58 -24.64 23.72
C ILE A 119 -6.35 -24.27 22.44
N CYS A 120 -5.73 -23.47 21.57
CA CYS A 120 -6.24 -23.24 20.22
C CYS A 120 -5.86 -24.42 19.31
N LYS A 121 -6.83 -25.12 18.72
CA LYS A 121 -6.58 -26.26 17.81
C LYS A 121 -5.84 -25.86 16.52
N HIS A 122 -5.84 -24.55 16.19
CA HIS A 122 -5.06 -23.96 15.09
C HIS A 122 -3.60 -23.63 15.47
N LEU A 123 -3.26 -23.61 16.77
CA LEU A 123 -1.88 -23.61 17.27
C LEU A 123 -1.38 -25.06 17.35
N SER A 124 -1.38 -25.77 16.23
CA SER A 124 -0.48 -26.92 16.13
C SER A 124 0.95 -26.35 15.97
N PRO A 125 1.91 -26.69 16.85
CA PRO A 125 3.29 -26.39 16.56
C PRO A 125 3.63 -27.15 15.27
N GLN A 126 3.94 -26.43 14.20
CA GLN A 126 4.57 -27.06 13.05
C GLN A 126 5.85 -27.71 13.56
N MET A 127 5.90 -29.04 13.53
CA MET A 127 7.14 -29.80 13.68
C MET A 127 7.96 -29.69 12.40
#